data_AF-A0A9D0XTD3-F1
#
_entry.id   AF-A0A9D0XTD3-F1
#
_cell.length_a   1.000
_cell.length_b   1.000
_cell.length_c   1.000
_cell.angle_alpha   90.00
_cell.angle_beta   90.00
_cell.angle_gamma   90.00
#
_symmetry.space_group_name_H-M   'P 1'
#
loop_
_entity.id
_entity.type
_entity.pdbx_description
1 polymer ?
#
loop_
_entity_poly.entity_id
_entity_poly.type
_entity_poly.pdbx_seq_one_letter_code
_entity_poly.pdbx_strand_id
1 'polypeptide(L)'
;MKTFNRLISLTALSLLSCHTYAGDEKLVENPSNGPLKDSFVVSYTVDDFKDEVEEANILFIPKDYRQQAAFFFRCRPFFTNLSVQFLEEANNLKDSDGELANASKKFAKHGYIYDTKHDLEIVTKGDSESMDISVGGQNNHLSKLFKTDIEKSPGLLGMSFHFTFNYTEMPDFRRAKNSSEAEDAFALLTQAFKQHTPLIFKLDGRNAQDRTFTLDIPRMQKFVPQEVIEFCISKRQLND
;
A
#
# COMPACT_ATOMS: atom_id res chain seq x y z
N MET A 1 -69.85 -28.71 -27.62
CA MET A 1 -69.83 -28.35 -29.05
C MET A 1 -69.16 -26.97 -29.16
N LYS A 2 -68.03 -26.87 -29.88
CA LYS A 2 -67.23 -25.66 -30.22
C LYS A 2 -66.52 -24.94 -29.04
N THR A 3 -65.29 -24.43 -29.09
CA THR A 3 -64.13 -24.45 -30.01
C THR A 3 -62.91 -23.88 -29.26
N PHE A 4 -61.71 -24.28 -29.72
CA PHE A 4 -60.34 -23.80 -29.44
C PHE A 4 -60.13 -22.34 -28.98
N ASN A 5 -59.16 -22.13 -28.08
CA ASN A 5 -57.95 -21.36 -28.43
C ASN A 5 -56.77 -21.59 -27.45
N ARG A 6 -55.61 -21.88 -28.03
CA ARG A 6 -54.28 -21.93 -27.37
C ARG A 6 -53.87 -20.51 -26.95
N LEU A 7 -53.12 -20.38 -25.85
CA LEU A 7 -52.02 -19.43 -25.79
C LEU A 7 -50.92 -19.97 -24.86
N ILE A 8 -49.78 -20.27 -25.46
CA ILE A 8 -48.49 -20.54 -24.80
C ILE A 8 -47.95 -19.17 -24.40
N SER A 9 -47.68 -18.95 -23.11
CA SER A 9 -46.94 -17.77 -22.66
C SER A 9 -45.59 -18.20 -22.10
N LEU A 10 -44.59 -18.16 -22.96
CA LEU A 10 -43.19 -18.03 -22.60
C LEU A 10 -43.02 -16.63 -22.00
N THR A 11 -42.64 -16.51 -20.73
CA THR A 11 -42.09 -15.26 -20.19
C THR A 11 -40.66 -15.49 -19.80
N ALA A 12 -39.80 -14.79 -20.53
CA ALA A 12 -38.38 -14.89 -20.57
C ALA A 12 -37.72 -14.57 -19.23
N LEU A 13 -36.64 -15.32 -18.98
CA LEU A 13 -35.60 -15.02 -18.01
C LEU A 13 -35.00 -13.65 -18.38
N SER A 14 -35.39 -12.59 -17.67
CA SER A 14 -34.71 -11.30 -17.76
C SER A 14 -33.37 -11.41 -17.04
N LEU A 15 -32.35 -11.82 -17.80
CA LEU A 15 -30.95 -11.56 -17.49
C LEU A 15 -30.76 -10.04 -17.44
N LEU A 16 -30.74 -9.49 -16.22
CA LEU A 16 -30.21 -8.16 -15.96
C LEU A 16 -28.70 -8.25 -16.16
N SER A 17 -28.25 -8.00 -17.39
CA SER A 17 -26.86 -7.62 -17.65
C SER A 17 -26.67 -6.20 -17.10
N CYS A 18 -26.16 -6.10 -15.88
CA CYS A 18 -25.56 -4.87 -15.39
C CYS A 18 -24.30 -4.61 -16.21
N HIS A 19 -24.37 -3.68 -17.16
CA HIS A 19 -23.19 -3.10 -17.76
C HIS A 19 -22.52 -2.21 -16.70
N THR A 20 -21.36 -2.62 -16.22
CA THR A 20 -20.43 -1.75 -15.49
C THR A 20 -19.81 -0.80 -16.49
N TYR A 21 -20.10 0.50 -16.32
CA TYR A 21 -19.44 1.59 -17.03
C TYR A 21 -18.03 1.79 -16.44
N ALA A 22 -17.05 2.24 -17.22
CA ALA A 22 -15.81 2.77 -16.69
C ALA A 22 -16.14 3.82 -15.65
N GLY A 23 -15.52 3.60 -14.50
CA GLY A 23 -15.74 4.40 -13.32
C GLY A 23 -14.49 4.38 -12.49
N ASP A 24 -14.18 5.54 -11.93
CA ASP A 24 -13.32 5.63 -10.76
C ASP A 24 -14.10 4.97 -9.61
N GLU A 25 -13.72 3.76 -9.25
CA GLU A 25 -14.30 3.05 -8.12
C GLU A 25 -13.58 3.46 -6.83
N LYS A 26 -14.34 3.62 -5.75
CA LYS A 26 -13.79 3.97 -4.43
C LYS A 26 -14.52 3.24 -3.31
N LEU A 27 -13.77 2.46 -2.55
CA LEU A 27 -14.26 1.66 -1.43
C LEU A 27 -13.64 2.13 -0.11
N VAL A 28 -14.43 2.13 0.97
CA VAL A 28 -13.97 2.45 2.34
C VAL A 28 -14.51 1.39 3.30
N GLU A 29 -13.64 0.73 4.05
CA GLU A 29 -13.99 -0.43 4.91
C GLU A 29 -14.90 -0.05 6.08
N ASN A 30 -14.65 1.09 6.71
CA ASN A 30 -15.43 1.60 7.84
C ASN A 30 -15.72 3.09 7.60
N PRO A 31 -16.70 3.43 6.73
CA PRO A 31 -17.01 4.83 6.45
C PRO A 31 -17.46 5.52 7.74
N SER A 32 -16.90 6.70 8.02
CA SER A 32 -17.22 7.49 9.21
C SER A 32 -17.59 8.92 8.83
N ASN A 33 -18.38 9.57 9.69
CA ASN A 33 -18.72 11.00 9.55
C ASN A 33 -17.58 11.93 10.03
N GLY A 34 -16.43 11.36 10.41
CA GLY A 34 -15.25 12.08 10.87
C GLY A 34 -14.00 11.59 10.13
N PRO A 35 -12.80 11.80 10.70
CA PRO A 35 -11.58 11.31 10.08
C PRO A 35 -11.54 9.79 10.07
N LEU A 36 -11.18 9.23 8.92
CA LEU A 36 -11.00 7.80 8.76
C LEU A 36 -9.80 7.35 9.60
N LYS A 37 -10.00 6.28 10.36
CA LYS A 37 -8.99 5.65 11.22
C LYS A 37 -9.23 4.15 11.20
N ASP A 38 -8.16 3.38 11.34
CA ASP A 38 -8.20 1.92 11.33
C ASP A 38 -9.05 1.37 10.17
N SER A 39 -8.72 1.79 8.95
CA SER A 39 -9.56 1.55 7.77
C SER A 39 -8.73 1.40 6.50
N PHE A 40 -9.12 0.45 5.66
CA PHE A 40 -8.69 0.45 4.27
C PHE A 40 -9.53 1.41 3.41
N VAL A 41 -8.84 2.12 2.52
CA VAL A 41 -9.41 2.93 1.44
C VAL A 41 -8.81 2.43 0.13
N VAL A 42 -9.67 2.01 -0.78
CA VAL A 42 -9.26 1.50 -2.09
C VAL A 42 -9.84 2.43 -3.15
N SER A 43 -9.03 2.80 -4.14
CA SER A 43 -9.49 3.49 -5.34
C SER A 43 -8.87 2.85 -6.57
N TYR A 44 -9.65 2.56 -7.59
CA TYR A 44 -9.14 1.91 -8.79
C TYR A 44 -9.98 2.31 -10.02
N THR A 45 -9.37 2.17 -11.20
CA THR A 45 -10.04 2.38 -12.48
C THR A 45 -10.05 1.08 -13.26
N VAL A 46 -11.13 0.87 -14.01
CA VAL A 46 -11.31 -0.29 -14.88
C VAL A 46 -11.50 0.17 -16.33
N ASP A 47 -10.87 -0.54 -17.27
CA ASP A 47 -11.05 -0.32 -18.71
C ASP A 47 -12.45 -0.77 -19.14
N ASP A 48 -13.21 0.16 -19.72
CA ASP A 48 -14.55 0.00 -20.33
C ASP A 48 -14.68 -1.23 -21.26
N PHE A 49 -13.59 -1.66 -21.88
CA PHE A 49 -13.61 -2.67 -22.94
C PHE A 49 -13.03 -4.02 -22.51
N LYS A 50 -12.29 -4.07 -21.40
CA LYS A 50 -11.56 -5.27 -20.98
C LYS A 50 -11.91 -5.77 -19.58
N ASP A 51 -12.68 -5.01 -18.80
CA ASP A 51 -12.94 -5.28 -17.38
C ASP A 51 -11.63 -5.50 -16.58
N GLU A 52 -10.53 -4.90 -17.04
CA GLU A 52 -9.21 -5.02 -16.43
C GLU A 52 -8.89 -3.75 -15.63
N VAL A 53 -8.29 -3.92 -14.45
CA VAL A 53 -7.82 -2.80 -13.62
C VAL A 53 -6.62 -2.12 -14.32
N GLU A 54 -6.68 -0.80 -14.50
CA GLU A 54 -5.60 -0.02 -15.11
C GLU A 54 -4.69 0.67 -14.08
N GLU A 55 -5.29 1.18 -13.02
CA GLU A 55 -4.59 1.69 -11.86
C GLU A 55 -5.35 1.38 -10.59
N ALA A 56 -4.61 1.20 -9.50
CA ALA A 56 -5.21 1.02 -8.19
C ALA A 56 -4.35 1.67 -7.11
N ASN A 57 -5.01 2.15 -6.06
CA ASN A 57 -4.39 2.56 -4.83
C ASN A 57 -5.05 1.84 -3.66
N ILE A 58 -4.26 1.27 -2.77
CA ILE A 58 -4.75 0.65 -1.53
C ILE A 58 -4.04 1.34 -0.37
N LEU A 59 -4.81 2.02 0.48
CA LEU A 59 -4.31 2.74 1.64
C LEU A 59 -4.91 2.15 2.91
N PHE A 60 -4.06 1.66 3.81
CA PHE A 60 -4.43 1.45 5.20
C PHE A 60 -4.16 2.71 6.01
N ILE A 61 -5.18 3.23 6.68
CA ILE A 61 -5.07 4.36 7.62
C ILE A 61 -5.07 3.78 9.04
N PRO A 62 -3.98 3.91 9.83
CA PRO A 62 -3.92 3.39 11.19
C PRO A 62 -4.78 4.20 12.16
N LYS A 63 -4.98 3.65 13.35
CA LYS A 63 -5.63 4.38 14.45
C LYS A 63 -4.71 5.45 15.06
N ASP A 64 -3.43 5.11 15.19
CA ASP A 64 -2.39 5.95 15.77
C ASP A 64 -1.06 5.77 15.02
N TYR A 65 -0.62 6.82 14.34
CA TYR A 65 0.61 6.82 13.54
C TYR A 65 1.90 6.78 14.39
N ARG A 66 1.83 7.01 15.71
CA ARG A 66 2.99 6.88 16.61
C ARG A 66 3.27 5.43 16.99
N GLN A 67 2.29 4.55 16.84
CA GLN A 67 2.37 3.13 17.22
C GLN A 67 2.23 2.20 16.02
N GLN A 68 1.55 2.64 14.97
CA GLN A 68 1.23 1.86 13.78
C GLN A 68 1.66 2.61 12.53
N ALA A 69 1.90 1.86 11.45
CA ALA A 69 2.18 2.45 10.14
C ALA A 69 0.91 2.49 9.28
N ALA A 70 0.83 3.50 8.42
CA ALA A 70 0.04 3.45 7.21
C ALA A 70 0.78 2.65 6.15
N PHE A 71 0.03 1.82 5.42
CA PHE A 71 0.54 1.07 4.28
C PHE A 71 -0.14 1.59 3.03
N PHE A 72 0.65 1.97 2.04
CA PHE A 72 0.14 2.54 0.80
C PHE A 72 0.72 1.81 -0.40
N PHE A 73 -0.14 1.12 -1.13
CA PHE A 73 0.15 0.51 -2.41
C PHE A 73 -0.31 1.46 -3.51
N ARG A 74 0.60 1.88 -4.38
CA ARG A 74 0.30 2.57 -5.63
C ARG A 74 0.62 1.62 -6.77
N CYS A 75 -0.41 1.05 -7.37
CA CYS A 75 -0.32 0.03 -8.40
C CYS A 75 -0.54 0.65 -9.77
N ARG A 76 0.38 0.36 -10.69
CA ARG A 76 0.38 0.85 -12.07
C ARG A 76 0.69 -0.31 -13.00
N PRO A 77 0.43 -0.17 -14.31
CA PRO A 77 0.61 -1.27 -15.26
C PRO A 77 2.00 -1.88 -15.30
N PHE A 78 3.05 -1.18 -14.85
CA PHE A 78 4.44 -1.65 -14.95
C PHE A 78 5.16 -1.71 -13.60
N PHE A 79 4.55 -1.18 -12.53
CA PHE A 79 5.17 -1.19 -11.22
C PHE A 79 4.14 -1.05 -10.10
N THR A 80 4.51 -1.52 -8.92
CA THR A 80 3.80 -1.21 -7.67
C THR A 80 4.78 -0.60 -6.67
N ASN A 81 4.40 0.53 -6.09
CA ASN A 81 5.12 1.10 -4.96
C ASN A 81 4.38 0.76 -3.67
N LEU A 82 5.05 0.05 -2.77
CA LEU A 82 4.63 -0.14 -1.38
C LEU A 82 5.35 0.89 -0.51
N SER A 83 4.61 1.81 0.09
CA SER A 83 5.13 2.77 1.06
C SER A 83 4.62 2.45 2.46
N VAL A 84 5.52 2.46 3.43
CA VAL A 84 5.21 2.32 4.86
C VAL A 84 5.49 3.66 5.52
N GLN A 85 4.51 4.23 6.21
CA GLN A 85 4.57 5.60 6.74
C GLN A 85 4.14 5.66 8.21
N PHE A 86 4.93 6.33 9.05
CA PHE A 86 4.71 6.40 10.50
C PHE A 86 5.22 7.73 11.07
N LEU A 87 5.04 7.96 12.38
CA LEU A 87 5.56 9.13 13.08
C LEU A 87 6.70 8.74 14.02
N GLU A 88 7.72 9.60 14.10
CA GLU A 88 8.82 9.47 15.04
C GLU A 88 9.21 10.84 15.63
N GLU A 89 9.73 10.85 16.84
CA GLU A 89 10.30 12.04 17.46
C GLU A 89 11.70 12.29 16.91
N ALA A 90 11.94 13.52 16.43
CA ALA A 90 13.23 13.92 15.87
C ALA A 90 14.40 13.65 16.83
N ASN A 91 14.17 13.74 18.15
CA ASN A 91 15.22 13.49 19.15
C ASN A 91 15.73 12.05 19.13
N ASN A 92 14.88 11.08 18.78
CA ASN A 92 15.26 9.68 18.67
C ASN A 92 16.12 9.40 17.43
N LEU A 93 16.15 10.34 16.49
CA LEU A 93 16.81 10.22 15.19
C LEU A 93 18.10 11.06 15.09
N LYS A 94 18.44 11.81 16.15
CA LYS A 94 19.67 12.60 16.19
C LYS A 94 20.87 11.71 16.44
N ASP A 95 21.97 12.03 15.80
CA ASP A 95 23.25 11.39 16.09
C ASP A 95 23.84 11.98 17.40
N SER A 96 25.00 11.50 17.83
CA SER A 96 25.62 11.88 19.11
C SER A 96 25.99 13.36 19.21
N ASP A 97 26.08 14.07 18.08
CA ASP A 97 26.29 15.51 17.98
C ASP A 97 25.00 16.33 18.13
N GLY A 98 23.85 15.68 18.22
CA GLY A 98 22.54 16.32 18.34
C GLY A 98 21.93 16.78 17.02
N GLU A 99 22.56 16.46 15.89
CA GLU A 99 22.07 16.79 14.55
C GLU A 99 21.36 15.58 13.90
N LEU A 100 20.46 15.84 12.95
CA LEU A 100 19.83 14.78 12.17
C LEU A 100 20.76 14.33 11.04
N ALA A 101 20.94 13.01 10.92
CA ALA A 101 21.70 12.40 9.83
C ALA A 101 21.21 12.90 8.45
N ASN A 102 22.16 13.26 7.58
CA ASN A 102 21.92 13.74 6.22
C ASN A 102 20.97 14.94 6.08
N ALA A 103 21.03 15.90 7.03
CA ALA A 103 20.48 17.26 6.87
C ALA A 103 21.19 18.09 5.75
N SER A 104 21.61 17.46 4.66
CA SER A 104 22.28 18.13 3.55
C SER A 104 21.28 18.99 2.76
N LYS A 105 21.72 20.19 2.38
CA LYS A 105 20.93 21.16 1.60
C LYS A 105 20.37 20.61 0.28
N LYS A 106 20.87 19.48 -0.22
CA LYS A 106 20.40 18.86 -1.48
C LYS A 106 19.03 18.18 -1.35
N PHE A 107 18.68 17.64 -0.18
CA PHE A 107 17.40 16.93 0.04
C PHE A 107 16.30 17.82 0.61
N ALA A 108 16.66 18.95 1.21
CA ALA A 108 15.73 19.96 1.71
C ALA A 108 14.72 20.46 0.66
N LYS A 109 15.06 20.42 -0.64
CA LYS A 109 14.14 20.80 -1.74
C LYS A 109 12.89 19.92 -1.83
N HIS A 110 12.95 18.69 -1.34
CA HIS A 110 11.83 17.75 -1.31
C HIS A 110 11.15 17.67 0.06
N GLY A 111 11.54 18.51 1.02
CA GLY A 111 10.95 18.57 2.35
C GLY A 111 11.46 17.50 3.33
N TYR A 112 12.32 16.58 2.88
CA TYR A 112 13.03 15.64 3.75
C TYR A 112 14.17 16.35 4.49
N ILE A 113 14.23 16.12 5.80
CA ILE A 113 15.25 16.65 6.71
C ILE A 113 16.02 15.52 7.43
N TYR A 114 15.74 14.28 7.04
CA TYR A 114 16.33 13.07 7.55
C TYR A 114 16.32 12.02 6.43
N ASP A 115 17.43 11.32 6.22
CA ASP A 115 17.54 10.21 5.28
C ASP A 115 18.70 9.31 5.70
N THR A 116 18.41 8.11 6.21
CA THR A 116 19.47 7.16 6.58
C THR A 116 19.04 5.73 6.33
N LYS A 117 20.03 4.84 6.24
CA LYS A 117 19.81 3.40 6.26
C LYS A 117 19.44 2.91 7.66
N HIS A 118 18.53 1.97 7.69
CA HIS A 118 18.01 1.26 8.86
C HIS A 118 18.02 -0.24 8.57
N ASP A 119 18.15 -1.04 9.63
CA ASP A 119 17.99 -2.47 9.58
C ASP A 119 16.49 -2.79 9.60
N LEU A 120 16.04 -3.52 8.58
CA LEU A 120 14.66 -3.97 8.45
C LEU A 120 14.62 -5.49 8.34
N GLU A 121 13.90 -6.13 9.26
CA GLU A 121 13.52 -7.54 9.16
C GLU A 121 12.04 -7.62 8.71
N ILE A 122 11.80 -8.29 7.58
CA ILE A 122 10.46 -8.59 7.10
C ILE A 122 10.16 -10.05 7.44
N VAL A 123 9.04 -10.29 8.10
CA VAL A 123 8.66 -11.63 8.60
C VAL A 123 7.29 -12.01 8.08
N THR A 124 7.19 -13.22 7.55
CA THR A 124 5.92 -13.90 7.25
C THR A 124 5.90 -15.26 7.95
N LYS A 125 4.83 -16.04 7.79
CA LYS A 125 4.76 -17.36 8.42
C LYS A 125 5.81 -18.30 7.82
N GLY A 126 6.81 -18.63 8.63
CA GLY A 126 7.85 -19.60 8.30
C GLY A 126 9.01 -19.07 7.48
N ASP A 127 9.07 -17.76 7.22
CA ASP A 127 10.16 -17.13 6.47
C ASP A 127 10.42 -15.69 6.93
N SER A 128 11.66 -15.23 6.75
CA SER A 128 12.09 -13.90 7.14
C SER A 128 13.33 -13.47 6.38
N GLU A 129 13.39 -12.20 5.99
CA GLU A 129 14.57 -11.60 5.36
C GLU A 129 14.98 -10.31 6.08
N SER A 130 16.28 -10.08 6.19
CA SER A 130 16.86 -8.87 6.77
C SER A 130 17.57 -8.06 5.70
N MET A 131 17.36 -6.74 5.69
CA MET A 131 17.89 -5.84 4.66
C MET A 131 18.15 -4.44 5.20
N ASP A 132 19.07 -3.72 4.53
CA ASP A 132 19.23 -2.28 4.71
C ASP A 132 18.11 -1.55 3.96
N ILE A 133 17.31 -0.75 4.64
CA ILE A 133 16.30 0.11 4.00
C ILE A 133 16.58 1.59 4.24
N SER A 134 16.41 2.42 3.21
CA SER A 134 16.50 3.87 3.37
C SER A 134 15.19 4.42 3.94
N VAL A 135 15.28 5.08 5.10
CA VAL A 135 14.15 5.72 5.79
C VAL A 135 14.32 7.24 5.73
N GLY A 136 13.36 7.90 5.10
CA GLY A 136 13.29 9.35 5.03
C GLY A 136 12.37 9.94 6.08
N GLY A 137 12.72 11.10 6.63
CA GLY A 137 11.92 11.85 7.59
C GLY A 137 11.70 13.30 7.16
N GLN A 138 10.47 13.80 7.33
CA GLN A 138 10.07 15.14 6.89
C GLN A 138 9.18 15.86 7.91
N ASN A 139 9.32 17.19 7.97
CA ASN A 139 8.53 18.05 8.87
C ASN A 139 7.29 18.66 8.17
N ASN A 140 7.37 18.89 6.86
CA ASN A 140 6.41 19.71 6.11
C ASN A 140 5.37 18.89 5.32
N HIS A 141 5.59 17.58 5.14
CA HIS A 141 4.80 16.74 4.23
C HIS A 141 4.34 15.43 4.88
N LEU A 142 3.74 15.52 6.07
CA LEU A 142 2.66 14.58 6.38
C LEU A 142 1.60 14.80 5.30
N SER A 143 1.70 14.02 4.23
CA SER A 143 1.02 14.18 2.95
C SER A 143 -0.50 14.31 3.12
N LYS A 144 -1.23 14.58 2.04
CA LYS A 144 -2.70 14.49 2.02
C LYS A 144 -3.25 13.13 2.55
N LEU A 145 -2.41 12.10 2.71
CA LEU A 145 -2.71 10.80 3.32
C LEU A 145 -2.76 10.86 4.87
N PHE A 146 -2.19 11.89 5.49
CA PHE A 146 -2.22 12.16 6.94
C PHE A 146 -3.24 13.26 7.28
N LYS A 147 -4.36 13.35 6.56
CA LYS A 147 -5.51 14.16 7.02
C LYS A 147 -6.17 13.49 8.23
N THR A 148 -5.41 13.36 9.30
CA THR A 148 -5.81 12.80 10.59
C THR A 148 -5.81 13.91 11.63
N ASP A 149 -6.57 13.73 12.71
CA ASP A 149 -6.71 14.69 13.82
C ASP A 149 -5.41 14.99 14.59
N ILE A 150 -4.25 14.57 14.08
CA ILE A 150 -2.98 14.73 14.77
C ILE A 150 -2.51 16.16 14.55
N GLU A 151 -2.74 17.01 15.53
CA GLU A 151 -2.06 18.29 15.63
C GLU A 151 -0.55 18.01 15.68
N LYS A 152 0.21 18.62 14.75
CA LYS A 152 1.67 18.45 14.70
C LYS A 152 2.27 19.01 15.99
N SER A 153 2.58 18.13 16.95
CA SER A 153 3.40 18.50 18.09
C SER A 153 4.80 18.87 17.56
N PRO A 154 5.39 20.01 17.99
CA PRO A 154 6.75 20.37 17.63
C PRO A 154 7.72 19.20 17.89
N GLY A 155 8.57 18.89 16.92
CA GLY A 155 9.56 17.81 17.03
C GLY A 155 9.15 16.44 16.49
N LEU A 156 7.92 16.27 15.98
CA LEU A 156 7.53 15.05 15.26
C LEU A 156 7.88 15.11 13.77
N LEU A 157 8.41 14.01 13.25
CA LEU A 157 8.69 13.79 11.83
C LEU A 157 7.76 12.74 11.25
N GLY A 158 7.31 12.97 10.02
CA GLY A 158 6.71 11.95 9.18
C GLY A 158 7.81 11.10 8.57
N MET A 159 7.86 9.83 8.97
CA MET A 159 8.85 8.88 8.51
C MET A 159 8.26 7.99 7.41
N SER A 160 9.10 7.60 6.45
CA SER A 160 8.69 6.68 5.40
C SER A 160 9.84 5.88 4.83
N PHE A 161 9.59 4.61 4.52
CA PHE A 161 10.38 3.82 3.59
C PHE A 161 9.47 3.22 2.51
N HIS A 162 10.07 2.71 1.43
CA HIS A 162 9.29 2.15 0.33
C HIS A 162 10.03 1.05 -0.42
N PHE A 163 9.25 0.15 -1.01
CA PHE A 163 9.67 -0.81 -2.01
C PHE A 163 9.03 -0.44 -3.35
N THR A 164 9.78 -0.62 -4.44
CA THR A 164 9.28 -0.50 -5.81
C THR A 164 9.44 -1.85 -6.48
N PHE A 165 8.33 -2.44 -6.90
CA PHE A 165 8.30 -3.71 -7.62
C PHE A 165 8.05 -3.40 -9.09
N ASN A 166 9.07 -3.58 -9.94
CA ASN A 166 8.98 -3.42 -11.38
C ASN A 166 8.60 -4.76 -12.02
N TYR A 167 7.69 -4.74 -12.98
CA TYR A 167 7.13 -5.96 -13.57
C TYR A 167 7.53 -6.17 -15.02
N THR A 168 7.39 -7.41 -15.50
CA THR A 168 7.79 -7.82 -16.86
C THR A 168 7.04 -7.09 -17.98
N GLU A 169 5.89 -6.48 -17.69
CA GLU A 169 5.16 -5.64 -18.65
C GLU A 169 5.85 -4.30 -18.91
N MET A 170 6.87 -3.94 -18.12
CA MET A 170 7.61 -2.70 -18.31
C MET A 170 8.26 -2.65 -19.70
N PRO A 171 8.07 -1.58 -20.49
CA PRO A 171 8.65 -1.50 -21.82
C PRO A 171 10.19 -1.57 -21.80
N ASP A 172 10.77 -2.28 -22.78
CA ASP A 172 12.22 -2.53 -22.90
C ASP A 172 13.11 -1.29 -22.92
N PHE A 173 12.55 -0.11 -23.24
CA PHE A 173 13.28 1.16 -23.23
C PHE A 173 13.29 1.86 -21.87
N ARG A 174 12.56 1.34 -20.87
CA ARG A 174 12.49 1.87 -19.50
C ARG A 174 13.20 1.00 -18.45
N ARG A 175 14.00 0.00 -18.86
CA ARG A 175 14.62 -1.06 -18.03
C ARG A 175 14.94 -0.64 -16.58
N ALA A 176 13.94 -0.71 -15.72
CA ALA A 176 14.11 -0.62 -14.28
C ALA A 176 14.12 -2.06 -13.77
N LYS A 177 15.24 -2.46 -13.20
CA LYS A 177 15.39 -3.75 -12.54
C LYS A 177 14.97 -3.61 -11.08
N ASN A 178 14.55 -4.72 -10.49
CA ASN A 178 14.39 -4.79 -9.05
C ASN A 178 15.77 -4.92 -8.39
N SER A 179 15.90 -4.42 -7.17
CA SER A 179 17.04 -4.79 -6.33
C SER A 179 16.74 -6.11 -5.62
N SER A 180 17.77 -6.80 -5.11
CA SER A 180 17.58 -8.02 -4.34
C SER A 180 16.64 -7.80 -3.15
N GLU A 181 16.76 -6.66 -2.46
CA GLU A 181 15.89 -6.33 -1.33
C GLU A 181 14.42 -6.19 -1.75
N ALA A 182 14.15 -5.65 -2.95
CA ALA A 182 12.80 -5.55 -3.49
C ALA A 182 12.26 -6.91 -3.92
N GLU A 183 13.10 -7.79 -4.47
CA GLU A 183 12.73 -9.16 -4.83
C GLU A 183 12.36 -9.99 -3.59
N ASP A 184 13.18 -9.93 -2.55
CA ASP A 184 12.97 -10.61 -1.27
C ASP A 184 11.70 -10.11 -0.57
N ALA A 185 11.53 -8.78 -0.49
CA ALA A 185 10.32 -8.18 0.06
C ALA A 185 9.05 -8.59 -0.73
N PHE A 186 9.14 -8.66 -2.06
CA PHE A 186 8.03 -9.10 -2.90
C PHE A 186 7.70 -10.58 -2.71
N ALA A 187 8.71 -11.44 -2.55
CA ALA A 187 8.54 -12.86 -2.28
C ALA A 187 7.81 -13.09 -0.96
N LEU A 188 8.24 -12.44 0.12
CA LEU A 188 7.60 -12.53 1.44
C LEU A 188 6.17 -11.96 1.43
N LEU A 189 5.95 -10.84 0.74
CA LEU A 189 4.62 -10.25 0.56
C LEU A 189 3.69 -11.21 -0.18
N THR A 190 4.15 -11.76 -1.31
CA THR A 190 3.38 -12.73 -2.11
C THR A 190 3.08 -14.00 -1.32
N GLN A 191 4.04 -14.48 -0.52
CA GLN A 191 3.83 -15.61 0.39
C GLN A 191 2.77 -15.29 1.45
N ALA A 192 2.80 -14.11 2.05
CA ALA A 192 1.81 -13.69 3.03
C ALA A 192 0.38 -13.69 2.44
N PHE A 193 0.21 -13.23 1.19
CA PHE A 193 -1.06 -13.32 0.45
C PHE A 193 -1.48 -14.77 0.18
N LYS A 194 -0.56 -15.64 -0.24
CA LYS A 194 -0.85 -17.07 -0.51
C LYS A 194 -1.24 -17.83 0.74
N GLN A 195 -0.64 -17.49 1.88
CA GLN A 195 -0.85 -18.19 3.14
C GLN A 195 -1.95 -17.57 4.02
N HIS A 196 -2.53 -16.44 3.61
CA HIS A 196 -3.47 -15.66 4.41
C HIS A 196 -2.90 -15.34 5.80
N THR A 197 -1.68 -14.81 5.85
CA THR A 197 -0.99 -14.45 7.10
C THR A 197 -0.53 -13.00 7.09
N PRO A 198 -0.46 -12.33 8.25
CA PRO A 198 0.11 -10.99 8.32
C PRO A 198 1.55 -10.94 7.82
N LEU A 199 1.94 -9.79 7.26
CA LEU A 199 3.32 -9.46 6.96
C LEU A 199 3.81 -8.47 8.02
N ILE A 200 4.91 -8.79 8.69
CA ILE A 200 5.43 -8.02 9.82
C ILE A 200 6.74 -7.35 9.40
N PHE A 201 6.86 -6.05 9.66
CA PHE A 201 8.05 -5.25 9.43
C PHE A 201 8.63 -4.85 10.77
N LYS A 202 9.84 -5.31 11.09
CA LYS A 202 10.58 -4.90 12.30
C LYS A 202 11.70 -3.96 11.87
N LEU A 203 11.59 -2.70 12.24
CA LEU A 203 12.53 -1.64 11.89
C LEU A 203 13.31 -1.24 13.14
N ASP A 204 14.62 -1.16 13.05
CA ASP A 204 15.43 -0.68 14.16
C ASP A 204 15.06 0.77 14.54
N GLY A 205 15.02 1.04 15.84
CA GLY A 205 14.68 2.36 16.36
C GLY A 205 15.85 3.36 16.40
N ARG A 206 17.07 2.94 16.03
CA ARG A 206 18.34 3.60 16.38
C ARG A 206 18.45 3.92 17.87
N ASN A 207 18.16 5.17 18.27
CA ASN A 207 18.16 5.57 19.68
C ASN A 207 16.79 5.39 20.37
N ALA A 208 15.75 5.04 19.62
CA ALA A 208 14.43 4.64 20.13
C ALA A 208 14.30 3.12 20.25
N GLN A 209 13.17 2.70 20.82
CA GLN A 209 12.74 1.31 20.76
C GLN A 209 12.46 0.89 19.30
N ASP A 210 12.86 -0.33 18.95
CA ASP A 210 12.53 -0.95 17.68
C ASP A 210 11.02 -0.93 17.43
N ARG A 211 10.67 -0.73 16.16
CA ARG A 211 9.29 -0.62 15.71
C ARG A 211 8.85 -1.91 15.07
N THR A 212 7.63 -2.34 15.35
CA THR A 212 6.99 -3.46 14.67
C THR A 212 5.70 -2.97 14.01
N PHE A 213 5.64 -3.06 12.69
CA PHE A 213 4.47 -2.72 11.90
C PHE A 213 3.88 -3.98 11.28
N THR A 214 2.56 -4.14 11.38
CA THR A 214 1.88 -5.32 10.87
C THR A 214 0.93 -4.91 9.75
N LEU A 215 1.16 -5.44 8.56
CA LEU A 215 0.19 -5.41 7.48
C LEU A 215 -0.73 -6.63 7.60
N ASP A 216 -2.00 -6.39 7.94
CA ASP A 216 -3.02 -7.42 8.08
C ASP A 216 -3.54 -7.87 6.71
N ILE A 217 -2.81 -8.81 6.10
CA ILE A 217 -3.16 -9.39 4.79
C ILE A 217 -4.53 -10.08 4.80
N PRO A 218 -4.93 -10.89 5.82
CA PRO A 218 -6.27 -11.44 5.90
C PRO A 218 -7.38 -10.38 5.81
N ARG A 219 -7.24 -9.29 6.56
CA ARG A 219 -8.20 -8.18 6.52
C ARG A 219 -8.20 -7.49 5.15
N MET A 220 -7.02 -7.25 4.59
CA MET A 220 -6.87 -6.68 3.25
C MET A 220 -7.57 -7.55 2.19
N GLN A 221 -7.34 -8.86 2.17
CA GLN A 221 -7.96 -9.78 1.21
C GLN A 221 -9.47 -9.93 1.40
N LYS A 222 -9.99 -9.68 2.61
CA LYS A 222 -11.43 -9.69 2.88
C LYS A 222 -12.13 -8.45 2.32
N PHE A 223 -11.44 -7.31 2.32
CA PHE A 223 -12.04 -6.02 1.98
C PHE A 223 -11.73 -5.55 0.55
N VAL A 224 -10.48 -5.70 0.10
CA VAL A 224 -10.03 -5.25 -1.22
C VAL A 224 -10.53 -6.24 -2.29
N PRO A 225 -11.11 -5.76 -3.41
CA PRO A 225 -11.52 -6.62 -4.52
C PRO A 225 -10.36 -7.49 -5.02
N GLN A 226 -10.66 -8.73 -5.39
CA GLN A 226 -9.65 -9.71 -5.74
C GLN A 226 -8.85 -9.28 -6.97
N GLU A 227 -9.52 -8.74 -7.99
CA GLU A 227 -8.93 -8.21 -9.21
C GLU A 227 -7.93 -7.09 -8.93
N VAL A 228 -8.16 -6.28 -7.88
CA VAL A 228 -7.24 -5.23 -7.45
C VAL A 228 -6.00 -5.83 -6.77
N ILE A 229 -6.16 -6.84 -5.92
CA ILE A 229 -5.04 -7.56 -5.29
C ILE A 229 -4.17 -8.25 -6.34
N GLU A 230 -4.80 -8.89 -7.33
CA GLU A 230 -4.13 -9.58 -8.43
C GLU A 230 -3.35 -8.60 -9.32
N PHE A 231 -3.96 -7.47 -9.67
CA PHE A 231 -3.32 -6.40 -10.43
C PHE A 231 -2.13 -5.78 -9.68
N CYS A 232 -2.27 -5.59 -8.38
CA CYS A 232 -1.23 -4.96 -7.56
C CYS A 232 -0.05 -5.88 -7.27
N ILE A 233 -0.29 -7.17 -7.01
CA ILE A 233 0.72 -8.05 -6.38
C ILE A 233 0.60 -9.50 -6.89
N SER A 234 -0.50 -10.19 -6.62
CA SER A 234 -0.48 -11.67 -6.49
C SER A 234 -0.36 -12.47 -7.79
N LYS A 235 -0.58 -11.84 -8.96
CA LYS A 235 -0.41 -12.45 -10.29
C LYS A 235 0.68 -11.80 -11.14
N ARG A 236 1.49 -10.91 -10.55
CA ARG A 236 2.50 -10.14 -11.24
C ARG A 236 3.84 -10.86 -11.21
N GLN A 237 4.59 -10.80 -12.31
CA GLN A 237 5.96 -11.30 -12.38
C GLN A 237 6.93 -10.11 -12.35
N LEU A 238 7.95 -10.20 -11.49
CA LEU A 238 9.00 -9.18 -11.43
C LEU A 238 9.86 -9.18 -12.69
N ASN A 239 10.35 -7.99 -13.04
CA ASN A 239 11.34 -7.80 -14.10
C ASN A 239 12.75 -8.02 -13.56
N ASP A 240 13.46 -9.00 -14.14
CA ASP A 240 14.83 -9.40 -13.75
C ASP A 240 15.94 -8.50 -14.33
#